data_AF-A0A529R860-F1
#
_entry.id   AF-A0A529R860-F1
#
_cell.length_a   1.000
_cell.length_b   1.000
_cell.length_c   1.000
_cell.angle_alpha   90.00
_cell.angle_beta   90.00
_cell.angle_gamma   90.00
#
_symmetry.space_group_name_H-M   'P 1'
#
loop_
_entity.id
_entity.type
_entity.pdbx_description
1 polymer ?
#
loop_
_entity_poly.entity_id
_entity_poly.type
_entity_poly.pdbx_seq_one_letter_code
_entity_poly.pdbx_strand_id
1 'polypeptide(L)'
;FSQQELTALMASIEEFAEIGEFFDEPTRIYSSGMQARLAFALATAKRPDILIVDEVLSVGDSYFQHKSFDRIRQFKAEGASIILVTHAMGDVRALSDRVILLDKGAILKDGQPDEVVDYYNAMIAERENAKLSIEQKRSKEGWSYTEFGNDLAKVEKIDLYHPNGETPIKVARTGEELEIRARIAIKRDLDRLVIGHRIADRTGQVIWGSNTWHTKQIIENPRSGQVLLSTLRFNCALGPGSYAVSFGLHRDDTHLTEVYHKVDNKVVFDVVNTDYPFFMGTTYLNATFELGLVS
;
A
#
# COMPACT_ATOMS: atom_id res chain seq x y z
N PHE A 1 16.89 -10.61 34.98
CA PHE A 1 18.30 -10.83 34.60
C PHE A 1 19.15 -10.87 35.86
N SER A 2 20.12 -11.78 35.93
CA SER A 2 21.18 -11.71 36.93
C SER A 2 22.12 -10.54 36.61
N GLN A 3 22.91 -10.09 37.59
CA GLN A 3 23.85 -8.99 37.38
C GLN A 3 24.91 -9.33 36.33
N GLN A 4 25.36 -10.59 36.27
CA GLN A 4 26.28 -11.07 35.23
C GLN A 4 25.65 -11.05 33.83
N GLU A 5 24.38 -11.41 33.70
CA GLU A 5 23.66 -11.33 32.42
C GLU A 5 23.53 -9.89 31.93
N LEU A 6 23.23 -8.94 32.82
CA LEU A 6 23.15 -7.52 32.46
C LEU A 6 24.49 -6.97 32.01
N THR A 7 25.59 -7.30 32.70
CA THR A 7 26.94 -6.87 32.30
C THR A 7 27.32 -7.42 30.92
N ALA A 8 26.95 -8.67 30.61
CA ALA A 8 27.23 -9.27 29.32
C ALA A 8 26.42 -8.63 28.17
N LEU A 9 25.18 -8.17 28.45
CA LEU A 9 24.32 -7.54 27.44
C LEU A 9 24.63 -6.05 27.23
N MET A 10 25.28 -5.39 28.18
CA MET A 10 25.48 -3.94 28.20
C MET A 10 26.08 -3.40 26.90
N ALA A 11 27.17 -4.00 26.42
CA ALA A 11 27.85 -3.57 25.20
C ALA A 11 26.92 -3.65 23.96
N SER A 12 26.12 -4.71 23.86
CA SER A 12 25.17 -4.87 22.74
C SER A 12 23.99 -3.88 22.80
N ILE A 13 23.58 -3.49 24.01
CA ILE A 13 22.52 -2.51 24.23
C ILE A 13 23.01 -1.13 23.82
N GLU A 14 24.22 -0.76 24.25
CA GLU A 14 24.87 0.50 23.90
C GLU A 14 25.07 0.64 22.38
N GLU A 15 25.64 -0.40 21.75
CA GLU A 15 25.85 -0.46 20.31
C GLU A 15 24.53 -0.41 19.53
N PHE A 16 23.48 -1.05 20.03
CA PHE A 16 22.18 -0.98 19.37
C PHE A 16 21.55 0.41 19.48
N ALA A 17 21.57 1.00 20.69
CA ALA A 17 20.93 2.27 21.00
C ALA A 17 21.59 3.46 20.27
N GLU A 18 22.90 3.40 20.00
CA GLU A 18 23.73 4.45 19.39
C GLU A 18 23.41 5.87 19.92
N ILE A 19 23.30 5.99 21.24
CA ILE A 19 23.12 7.28 21.93
C ILE A 19 24.45 7.99 22.24
N GLY A 20 25.58 7.38 21.86
CA GLY A 20 26.92 7.96 21.96
C GLY A 20 27.33 8.28 23.40
N GLU A 21 28.04 9.40 23.58
CA GLU A 21 28.53 9.87 24.89
C GLU A 21 27.42 10.12 25.92
N PHE A 22 26.17 10.27 25.47
CA PHE A 22 25.03 10.43 26.37
C PHE A 22 24.65 9.14 27.10
N PHE A 23 25.21 7.97 26.74
CA PHE A 23 24.88 6.70 27.40
C PHE A 23 25.15 6.75 28.91
N ASP A 24 26.24 7.39 29.34
CA ASP A 24 26.61 7.55 30.74
C ASP A 24 25.94 8.77 31.42
N GLU A 25 25.17 9.55 30.67
CA GLU A 25 24.50 10.75 31.18
C GLU A 25 23.13 10.45 31.81
N PRO A 26 22.64 11.28 32.74
CA PRO A 26 21.33 11.09 33.36
C PRO A 26 20.18 11.11 32.34
N THR A 27 19.32 10.09 32.35
CA THR A 27 18.20 9.92 31.40
C THR A 27 17.24 11.11 31.27
N ARG A 28 17.21 12.01 32.26
CA ARG A 28 16.45 13.27 32.23
C ARG A 28 16.89 14.24 31.13
N ILE A 29 18.12 14.11 30.62
CA ILE A 29 18.64 14.97 29.54
C ILE A 29 18.47 14.36 28.15
N TYR A 30 17.95 13.13 28.09
CA TYR A 30 17.75 12.43 26.82
C TYR A 30 16.57 13.05 26.07
N SER A 31 16.70 13.17 24.75
CA SER A 31 15.54 13.43 23.89
C SER A 31 14.57 12.24 23.94
N SER A 32 13.32 12.46 23.54
CA SER A 32 12.33 11.39 23.39
C SER A 32 12.82 10.28 22.45
N GLY A 33 13.52 10.63 21.37
CA GLY A 33 14.19 9.69 20.48
C GLY A 33 15.22 8.84 21.19
N MET A 34 16.15 9.44 21.93
CA MET A 34 17.19 8.70 22.67
C MET A 34 16.59 7.76 23.71
N GLN A 35 15.54 8.19 24.41
CA GLN A 35 14.82 7.35 25.37
C GLN A 35 14.16 6.16 24.68
N ALA A 36 13.47 6.38 23.55
CA ALA A 36 12.85 5.31 22.76
C ALA A 36 13.90 4.31 22.22
N ARG A 37 15.03 4.81 21.72
CA ARG A 37 16.14 4.00 21.20
C ARG A 37 16.73 3.09 22.29
N LEU A 38 17.03 3.65 23.46
CA LEU A 38 17.56 2.88 24.58
C LEU A 38 16.52 1.88 25.11
N ALA A 39 15.25 2.28 25.23
CA ALA A 39 14.17 1.39 25.66
C ALA A 39 14.00 0.19 24.70
N PHE A 40 14.04 0.44 23.40
CA PHE A 40 13.96 -0.62 22.39
C PHE A 40 15.20 -1.52 22.42
N ALA A 41 16.41 -0.94 22.53
CA ALA A 41 17.65 -1.70 22.66
C ALA A 41 17.61 -2.64 23.87
N LEU A 42 17.15 -2.14 25.02
CA LEU A 42 17.01 -2.91 26.25
C LEU A 42 15.96 -4.02 26.11
N ALA A 43 14.78 -3.70 25.58
CA ALA A 43 13.68 -4.65 25.40
C ALA A 43 14.01 -5.77 24.39
N THR A 44 14.91 -5.49 23.45
CA THR A 44 15.33 -6.42 22.39
C THR A 44 16.75 -6.96 22.59
N ALA A 45 17.36 -6.72 23.75
CA ALA A 45 18.70 -7.22 24.08
C ALA A 45 18.80 -8.75 24.06
N LYS A 46 17.67 -9.42 24.32
CA LYS A 46 17.50 -10.87 24.20
C LYS A 46 16.22 -11.15 23.42
N ARG A 47 16.20 -12.24 22.64
CA ARG A 47 14.99 -12.71 21.98
C ARG A 47 13.89 -12.99 23.02
N PRO A 48 12.71 -12.38 22.90
CA PRO A 48 11.55 -12.69 23.73
C PRO A 48 10.70 -13.82 23.14
N ASP A 49 9.87 -14.46 23.97
CA ASP A 49 8.81 -15.35 23.48
C ASP A 49 7.65 -14.54 22.85
N ILE A 50 7.31 -13.42 23.49
CA ILE A 50 6.29 -12.46 23.04
C ILE A 50 6.87 -11.05 23.11
N LEU A 51 6.88 -10.34 21.99
CA LEU A 51 7.26 -8.93 21.91
C LEU A 51 6.01 -8.07 21.64
N ILE A 52 5.75 -7.09 22.50
CA ILE A 52 4.69 -6.10 22.29
C ILE A 52 5.35 -4.77 21.96
N VAL A 53 4.97 -4.18 20.83
CA VAL A 53 5.49 -2.90 20.37
C VAL A 53 4.33 -1.95 20.17
N ASP A 54 4.29 -0.88 20.98
CA ASP A 54 3.20 0.09 21.01
C ASP A 54 3.69 1.48 20.59
N GLU A 55 3.53 1.82 19.31
CA GLU A 55 3.91 3.11 18.69
C GLU A 55 5.35 3.61 18.90
N VAL A 56 6.23 2.81 19.52
CA VAL A 56 7.62 3.21 19.84
C VAL A 56 8.48 3.33 18.59
N LEU A 57 8.17 2.59 17.52
CA LEU A 57 8.97 2.57 16.29
C LEU A 57 8.87 3.88 15.50
N SER A 58 7.82 4.68 15.71
CA SER A 58 7.67 5.95 15.01
C SER A 58 8.56 7.06 15.61
N VAL A 59 9.21 6.81 16.75
CA VAL A 59 10.03 7.78 17.48
C VAL A 59 11.53 7.52 17.19
N GLY A 60 12.06 8.16 16.17
CA GLY A 60 13.46 8.03 15.77
C GLY A 60 13.71 8.53 14.34
N ASP A 61 14.97 8.57 13.91
CA ASP A 61 15.29 8.77 12.51
C ASP A 61 14.98 7.50 11.68
N SER A 62 14.86 7.66 10.36
CA SER A 62 14.53 6.55 9.44
C SER A 62 15.54 5.41 9.49
N TYR A 63 16.82 5.71 9.78
CA TYR A 63 17.86 4.70 9.89
C TYR A 63 17.61 3.77 11.09
N PHE A 64 17.31 4.32 12.26
CA PHE A 64 17.01 3.54 13.45
C PHE A 64 15.69 2.75 13.31
N GLN A 65 14.71 3.29 12.59
CA GLN A 65 13.48 2.57 12.25
C GLN A 65 13.78 1.30 11.45
N HIS A 66 14.58 1.42 10.39
CA HIS A 66 15.00 0.26 9.59
C HIS A 66 15.73 -0.78 10.44
N LYS A 67 16.70 -0.35 11.26
CA LYS A 67 17.45 -1.23 12.19
C LYS A 67 16.52 -1.97 13.15
N SER A 68 15.50 -1.28 13.67
CA SER A 68 14.51 -1.85 14.59
C SER A 68 13.59 -2.85 13.87
N PHE A 69 13.18 -2.57 12.63
CA PHE A 69 12.41 -3.51 11.83
C PHE A 69 13.18 -4.78 11.48
N ASP A 70 14.46 -4.67 11.17
CA ASP A 70 15.30 -5.83 10.90
C ASP A 70 15.41 -6.74 12.14
N ARG A 71 15.58 -6.15 13.33
CA ARG A 71 15.58 -6.89 14.60
C ARG A 71 14.24 -7.61 14.84
N ILE A 72 13.12 -6.95 14.54
CA ILE A 72 11.78 -7.55 14.68
C ILE A 72 11.60 -8.72 13.68
N ARG A 73 12.02 -8.54 12.42
CA ARG A 73 11.97 -9.60 11.40
C ARG A 73 12.82 -10.80 11.80
N GLN A 74 14.01 -10.56 12.37
CA GLN A 74 14.87 -11.61 12.90
C GLN A 74 14.15 -12.40 14.00
N PHE A 75 13.58 -11.73 15.00
CA PHE A 75 12.85 -12.41 16.06
C PHE A 75 11.64 -13.19 15.56
N LYS A 76 10.91 -12.64 14.57
CA LYS A 76 9.83 -13.35 13.89
C LYS A 76 10.32 -14.65 13.24
N ALA A 77 11.44 -14.58 12.50
CA ALA A 77 12.04 -15.73 11.84
C ALA A 77 12.55 -16.78 12.85
N GLU A 78 12.99 -16.34 14.03
CA GLU A 78 13.40 -17.20 15.15
C GLU A 78 12.20 -17.77 15.94
N GLY A 79 10.96 -17.44 15.56
CA GLY A 79 9.73 -17.98 16.14
C GLY A 79 9.20 -17.21 17.36
N ALA A 80 9.61 -15.95 17.56
CA ALA A 80 8.96 -15.08 18.54
C ALA A 80 7.58 -14.64 18.05
N SER A 81 6.61 -14.53 18.96
CA SER A 81 5.32 -13.92 18.66
C SER A 81 5.41 -12.40 18.82
N ILE A 82 4.92 -11.64 17.85
CA ILE A 82 5.00 -10.17 17.87
C ILE A 82 3.60 -9.59 17.81
N ILE A 83 3.30 -8.67 18.73
CA ILE A 83 2.09 -7.84 18.71
C ILE A 83 2.55 -6.41 18.42
N LEU A 84 2.15 -5.91 17.24
CA LEU A 84 2.46 -4.56 16.80
C LEU A 84 1.19 -3.69 16.87
N VAL A 85 1.29 -2.56 17.55
CA VAL A 85 0.29 -1.49 17.56
C VAL A 85 0.91 -0.29 16.86
N THR A 86 0.32 0.11 15.73
CA THR A 86 0.81 1.21 14.90
C THR A 86 -0.33 1.79 14.06
N HIS A 87 -0.23 3.08 13.75
CA HIS A 87 -1.06 3.75 12.76
C HIS A 87 -0.39 3.83 11.38
N ALA A 88 0.87 3.39 11.24
CA ALA A 88 1.59 3.37 9.99
C ALA A 88 1.21 2.13 9.14
N MET A 89 0.39 2.34 8.12
CA MET A 89 -0.14 1.25 7.28
C MET A 89 0.95 0.49 6.50
N GLY A 90 2.09 1.11 6.21
CA GLY A 90 3.24 0.45 5.58
C GLY A 90 3.81 -0.65 6.48
N ASP A 91 3.95 -0.37 7.77
CA ASP A 91 4.47 -1.31 8.76
C ASP A 91 3.53 -2.49 8.96
N VAL A 92 2.23 -2.22 8.99
CA VAL A 92 1.17 -3.24 9.09
C VAL A 92 1.28 -4.24 7.94
N ARG A 93 1.45 -3.78 6.70
CA ARG A 93 1.60 -4.67 5.53
C ARG A 93 2.93 -5.42 5.54
N ALA A 94 4.00 -4.79 6.01
CA ALA A 94 5.35 -5.34 5.93
C ALA A 94 5.66 -6.38 7.01
N LEU A 95 5.04 -6.30 8.19
CA LEU A 95 5.44 -7.08 9.38
C LEU A 95 4.37 -8.07 9.87
N SER A 96 3.10 -7.78 9.62
CA SER A 96 1.99 -8.56 10.18
C SER A 96 1.58 -9.72 9.28
N ASP A 97 1.24 -10.87 9.87
CA ASP A 97 0.59 -11.99 9.16
C ASP A 97 -0.94 -11.97 9.33
N ARG A 98 -1.42 -11.24 10.34
CA ARG A 98 -2.82 -11.05 10.73
C ARG A 98 -2.96 -9.69 11.38
N VAL A 99 -4.08 -9.02 11.15
CA VAL A 99 -4.36 -7.68 11.68
C VAL A 99 -5.74 -7.65 12.31
N ILE A 100 -5.84 -7.03 13.47
CA ILE A 100 -7.09 -6.78 14.17
C ILE A 100 -7.31 -5.27 14.19
N LEU A 101 -8.38 -4.82 13.55
CA LEU A 101 -8.83 -3.43 13.59
C LEU A 101 -9.80 -3.25 14.74
N LEU A 102 -9.51 -2.28 15.60
CA LEU A 102 -10.34 -1.92 16.74
C LEU A 102 -11.03 -0.57 16.49
N ASP A 103 -12.30 -0.46 16.88
CA ASP A 103 -13.02 0.80 16.97
C ASP A 103 -13.85 0.85 18.27
N LYS A 104 -13.69 1.93 19.05
CA LYS A 104 -14.40 2.14 20.33
C LYS A 104 -14.40 0.92 21.27
N GLY A 105 -13.30 0.18 21.29
CA GLY A 105 -13.13 -1.02 22.13
C GLY A 105 -13.75 -2.30 21.57
N ALA A 106 -14.31 -2.28 20.36
CA ALA A 106 -14.80 -3.46 19.67
C ALA A 106 -13.88 -3.86 18.51
N ILE A 107 -13.78 -5.16 18.24
CA ILE A 107 -13.11 -5.67 17.04
C ILE A 107 -14.03 -5.40 15.85
N LEU A 108 -13.57 -4.54 14.95
CA LEU A 108 -14.30 -4.16 13.75
C LEU A 108 -13.96 -5.09 12.58
N LYS A 109 -12.70 -5.50 12.46
CA LYS A 109 -12.25 -6.48 11.46
C LYS A 109 -11.05 -7.27 11.97
N ASP A 110 -10.99 -8.52 11.56
CA ASP A 110 -9.89 -9.44 11.84
C ASP A 110 -9.59 -10.22 10.56
N GLY A 111 -8.35 -10.16 10.07
CA GLY A 111 -8.00 -10.81 8.81
C GLY A 111 -6.59 -10.52 8.33
N GLN A 112 -6.37 -10.76 7.05
CA GLN A 112 -5.09 -10.50 6.39
C GLN A 112 -4.78 -9.00 6.36
N PRO A 113 -3.50 -8.60 6.43
CA PRO A 113 -3.11 -7.19 6.50
C PRO A 113 -3.74 -6.32 5.42
N ASP A 114 -3.70 -6.76 4.16
CA ASP A 114 -4.19 -5.94 3.05
C ASP A 114 -5.70 -5.70 3.14
N GLU A 115 -6.48 -6.72 3.48
CA GLU A 115 -7.93 -6.57 3.64
C GLU A 115 -8.29 -5.61 4.78
N VAL A 116 -7.55 -5.66 5.88
CA VAL A 116 -7.84 -4.86 7.08
C VAL A 116 -7.41 -3.42 6.87
N VAL A 117 -6.25 -3.19 6.25
CA VAL A 117 -5.77 -1.85 5.89
C VAL A 117 -6.72 -1.20 4.87
N ASP A 118 -7.18 -1.94 3.86
CA ASP A 118 -8.12 -1.41 2.87
C ASP A 118 -9.46 -1.04 3.52
N TYR A 119 -9.96 -1.87 4.44
CA TYR A 119 -11.17 -1.57 5.22
C TYR A 119 -10.98 -0.36 6.14
N TYR A 120 -9.83 -0.25 6.82
CA TYR A 120 -9.50 0.91 7.65
C TYR A 120 -9.50 2.20 6.82
N ASN A 121 -8.85 2.20 5.66
CA ASN A 121 -8.82 3.34 4.74
C ASN A 121 -10.23 3.72 4.26
N ALA A 122 -11.07 2.72 3.95
CA ALA A 122 -12.46 2.95 3.59
C ALA A 122 -13.26 3.56 4.76
N MET A 123 -13.06 3.08 6.00
CA MET A 123 -13.71 3.62 7.19
C MET A 123 -13.27 5.05 7.54
N ILE A 124 -11.98 5.37 7.41
CA ILE A 124 -11.49 6.74 7.60
C ILE A 124 -12.11 7.65 6.54
N ALA A 125 -12.13 7.22 5.29
CA ALA A 125 -12.81 7.94 4.22
C ALA A 125 -14.33 8.07 4.49
N GLU A 126 -14.99 7.06 5.06
CA GLU A 126 -16.41 7.10 5.44
C GLU A 126 -16.68 8.06 6.61
N ARG A 127 -15.81 8.09 7.62
CA ARG A 127 -15.88 9.05 8.74
C ARG A 127 -15.67 10.48 8.29
N GLU A 128 -14.78 10.70 7.33
CA GLU A 128 -14.56 12.00 6.71
C GLU A 128 -15.70 12.37 5.73
N ASN A 129 -16.42 11.40 5.18
CA ASN A 129 -17.46 11.59 4.15
C ASN A 129 -18.86 11.07 4.53
N ALA A 130 -19.27 11.11 5.81
CA ALA A 130 -20.46 10.45 6.39
C ALA A 130 -21.85 10.71 5.75
N LYS A 131 -22.04 10.35 4.47
CA LYS A 131 -23.28 10.43 3.69
C LYS A 131 -23.46 9.29 2.65
N LEU A 132 -22.60 8.26 2.59
CA LEU A 132 -22.54 7.44 1.36
C LEU A 132 -22.50 5.93 1.63
N SER A 133 -23.29 5.19 0.83
CA SER A 133 -23.56 3.76 0.94
C SER A 133 -22.39 2.88 0.47
N ILE A 134 -22.01 1.89 1.27
CA ILE A 134 -20.99 0.87 0.93
C ILE A 134 -21.68 -0.47 0.61
N GLU A 135 -21.34 -1.11 -0.52
CA GLU A 135 -21.65 -2.52 -0.79
C GLU A 135 -20.35 -3.32 -0.97
N GLN A 136 -20.11 -4.29 -0.09
CA GLN A 136 -18.98 -5.22 -0.19
C GLN A 136 -19.47 -6.59 -0.68
N LYS A 137 -18.93 -7.09 -1.79
CA LYS A 137 -19.22 -8.44 -2.33
C LYS A 137 -17.91 -9.11 -2.72
N ARG A 138 -17.66 -10.35 -2.27
CA ARG A 138 -16.51 -11.15 -2.73
C ARG A 138 -16.74 -11.62 -4.17
N SER A 139 -15.77 -11.40 -5.06
CA SER A 139 -15.80 -11.99 -6.41
C SER A 139 -15.32 -13.45 -6.37
N LYS A 140 -15.71 -14.26 -7.37
CA LYS A 140 -15.38 -15.70 -7.47
C LYS A 140 -13.89 -15.98 -7.76
N GLU A 141 -13.07 -14.96 -8.01
CA GLU A 141 -11.69 -15.10 -8.51
C GLU A 141 -10.61 -14.75 -7.47
N GLY A 142 -10.96 -14.65 -6.18
CA GLY A 142 -9.99 -14.42 -5.10
C GLY A 142 -9.60 -12.94 -4.88
N TRP A 143 -10.04 -12.03 -5.76
CA TRP A 143 -9.88 -10.59 -5.58
C TRP A 143 -10.96 -9.99 -4.68
N SER A 144 -10.55 -9.17 -3.72
CA SER A 144 -11.47 -8.33 -2.95
C SER A 144 -12.07 -7.25 -3.85
N TYR A 145 -13.36 -6.98 -3.70
CA TYR A 145 -14.06 -5.93 -4.44
C TYR A 145 -14.73 -4.99 -3.44
N THR A 146 -14.46 -3.71 -3.60
CA THR A 146 -15.07 -2.63 -2.81
C THR A 146 -15.47 -1.51 -3.75
N GLU A 147 -16.73 -1.07 -3.66
CA GLU A 147 -17.25 0.09 -4.39
C GLU A 147 -17.85 1.06 -3.36
N PHE A 148 -17.40 2.31 -3.38
CA PHE A 148 -17.92 3.34 -2.49
C PHE A 148 -17.81 4.72 -3.11
N GLY A 149 -18.55 5.67 -2.55
CA GLY A 149 -18.40 7.08 -2.87
C GLY A 149 -19.72 7.81 -2.99
N ASN A 150 -19.51 9.09 -3.26
CA ASN A 150 -20.38 10.18 -3.60
C ASN A 150 -21.71 10.00 -4.32
N ASP A 151 -21.61 9.18 -5.36
CA ASP A 151 -22.51 9.12 -6.49
C ASP A 151 -22.77 10.47 -7.20
N LEU A 152 -22.01 11.55 -6.94
CA LEU A 152 -22.10 12.80 -7.73
C LEU A 152 -21.49 12.64 -9.13
N ALA A 153 -20.51 11.73 -9.28
CA ALA A 153 -20.06 11.20 -10.56
C ALA A 153 -19.84 9.70 -10.43
N LYS A 154 -20.16 8.94 -11.48
CA LYS A 154 -20.10 7.48 -11.45
C LYS A 154 -19.50 6.91 -12.73
N VAL A 155 -18.46 6.09 -12.61
CA VAL A 155 -18.08 5.12 -13.63
C VAL A 155 -19.24 4.18 -13.94
N GLU A 156 -19.75 4.26 -15.16
CA GLU A 156 -20.78 3.34 -15.67
C GLU A 156 -20.15 2.08 -16.26
N LYS A 157 -19.02 2.23 -16.95
CA LYS A 157 -18.29 1.14 -17.60
C LYS A 157 -16.80 1.43 -17.57
N ILE A 158 -16.00 0.42 -17.27
CA ILE A 158 -14.55 0.47 -17.38
C ILE A 158 -14.03 -0.91 -17.75
N ASP A 159 -13.20 -0.98 -18.79
CA ASP A 159 -12.57 -2.23 -19.21
C ASP A 159 -11.21 -1.95 -19.88
N LEU A 160 -10.46 -3.03 -20.09
CA LEU A 160 -9.18 -3.04 -20.80
C LEU A 160 -9.40 -3.39 -22.28
N TYR A 161 -8.71 -2.70 -23.19
CA TYR A 161 -8.80 -2.88 -24.63
C TYR A 161 -7.41 -2.82 -25.28
N HIS A 162 -7.28 -3.38 -26.48
CA HIS A 162 -6.21 -2.98 -27.38
C HIS A 162 -6.52 -1.60 -28.01
N PRO A 163 -5.48 -0.85 -28.46
CA PRO A 163 -5.67 0.34 -29.28
C PRO A 163 -6.57 0.04 -30.48
N ASN A 164 -7.57 0.88 -30.72
CA ASN A 164 -8.59 0.72 -31.78
C ASN A 164 -9.46 -0.55 -31.70
N GLY A 165 -9.26 -1.43 -30.72
CA GLY A 165 -10.13 -2.60 -30.51
C GLY A 165 -11.47 -2.20 -29.93
N GLU A 166 -12.56 -2.84 -30.37
CA GLU A 166 -13.93 -2.54 -29.87
C GLU A 166 -14.34 -3.44 -28.70
N THR A 167 -13.63 -4.54 -28.50
CA THR A 167 -13.97 -5.58 -27.52
C THR A 167 -13.02 -5.56 -26.33
N PRO A 168 -13.54 -5.68 -25.09
CA PRO A 168 -12.70 -5.83 -23.90
C PRO A 168 -11.84 -7.09 -23.96
N ILE A 169 -10.64 -7.00 -23.40
CA ILE A 169 -9.72 -8.13 -23.27
C ILE A 169 -9.51 -8.48 -21.78
N LYS A 170 -9.18 -9.75 -21.55
CA LYS A 170 -8.83 -10.28 -20.22
C LYS A 170 -7.41 -10.85 -20.15
N VAL A 171 -6.74 -10.97 -21.29
CA VAL A 171 -5.38 -11.45 -21.40
C VAL A 171 -4.61 -10.44 -22.24
N ALA A 172 -3.49 -9.99 -21.71
CA ALA A 172 -2.55 -9.12 -22.38
C ALA A 172 -1.19 -9.81 -22.54
N ARG A 173 -0.36 -9.28 -23.43
CA ARG A 173 1.02 -9.69 -23.62
C ARG A 173 1.98 -8.64 -23.06
N THR A 174 3.10 -9.10 -22.51
CA THR A 174 4.22 -8.21 -22.20
C THR A 174 4.62 -7.43 -23.46
N GLY A 175 4.83 -6.13 -23.33
CA GLY A 175 5.31 -5.21 -24.36
C GLY A 175 4.24 -4.66 -25.31
N GLU A 176 2.99 -5.14 -25.26
CA GLU A 176 1.94 -4.63 -26.13
C GLU A 176 1.32 -3.32 -25.60
N GLU A 177 0.82 -2.50 -26.52
CA GLU A 177 0.07 -1.30 -26.15
C GLU A 177 -1.35 -1.65 -25.71
N LEU A 178 -1.80 -1.01 -24.63
CA LEU A 178 -3.10 -1.24 -24.02
C LEU A 178 -3.80 0.08 -23.69
N GLU A 179 -5.13 0.03 -23.61
CA GLU A 179 -5.97 1.14 -23.21
C GLU A 179 -6.96 0.71 -22.12
N ILE A 180 -6.97 1.42 -20.99
CA ILE A 180 -8.08 1.35 -20.03
C ILE A 180 -9.06 2.45 -20.43
N ARG A 181 -10.28 2.06 -20.80
CA ARG A 181 -11.32 3.00 -21.21
C ARG A 181 -12.43 3.01 -20.19
N ALA A 182 -12.82 4.20 -19.73
CA ALA A 182 -13.90 4.39 -18.79
C ALA A 182 -14.95 5.37 -19.31
N ARG A 183 -16.22 5.03 -19.12
CA ARG A 183 -17.36 5.92 -19.33
C ARG A 183 -17.85 6.40 -17.96
N ILE A 184 -17.85 7.71 -17.77
CA ILE A 184 -18.13 8.36 -16.49
C ILE A 184 -19.34 9.27 -16.66
N ALA A 185 -20.41 9.01 -15.91
CA ALA A 185 -21.59 9.87 -15.86
C ALA A 185 -21.42 10.93 -14.76
N ILE A 186 -21.68 12.19 -15.12
CA ILE A 186 -21.71 13.31 -14.18
C ILE A 186 -23.16 13.51 -13.73
N LYS A 187 -23.46 13.17 -12.47
CA LYS A 187 -24.83 13.15 -11.93
C LYS A 187 -25.23 14.48 -11.29
N ARG A 188 -24.25 15.29 -10.90
CA ARG A 188 -24.39 16.66 -10.36
C ARG A 188 -23.24 17.53 -10.84
N ASP A 189 -23.44 18.84 -10.83
CA ASP A 189 -22.38 19.80 -11.11
C ASP A 189 -21.23 19.64 -10.10
N LEU A 190 -19.99 19.58 -10.59
CA LEU A 190 -18.79 19.49 -9.76
C LEU A 190 -17.91 20.70 -10.06
N ASP A 191 -17.13 21.16 -9.07
CA ASP A 191 -16.10 22.19 -9.31
C ASP A 191 -14.94 21.63 -10.14
N ARG A 192 -14.57 20.38 -9.85
CA ARG A 192 -13.38 19.72 -10.37
C ARG A 192 -13.58 18.21 -10.35
N LEU A 193 -12.99 17.53 -11.33
CA LEU A 193 -12.95 16.08 -11.41
C LEU A 193 -11.53 15.62 -11.73
N VAL A 194 -10.99 14.80 -10.83
CA VAL A 194 -9.74 14.07 -11.00
C VAL A 194 -10.06 12.59 -11.18
N ILE A 195 -9.35 11.95 -12.10
CA ILE A 195 -9.48 10.54 -12.42
C ILE A 195 -8.19 9.84 -12.04
N GLY A 196 -8.29 8.84 -11.15
CA GLY A 196 -7.18 8.03 -10.68
C GLY A 196 -7.29 6.59 -11.15
N HIS A 197 -6.13 6.00 -11.43
CA HIS A 197 -5.97 4.59 -11.75
C HIS A 197 -4.87 4.00 -10.86
N ARG A 198 -5.09 2.76 -10.41
CA ARG A 198 -4.08 1.95 -9.72
C ARG A 198 -4.08 0.55 -10.32
N ILE A 199 -2.90 0.01 -10.55
CA ILE A 199 -2.67 -1.39 -10.95
C ILE A 199 -1.98 -2.10 -9.78
N ALA A 200 -2.52 -3.24 -9.37
CA ALA A 200 -1.94 -4.11 -8.36
C ALA A 200 -1.80 -5.55 -8.89
N ASP A 201 -0.87 -6.31 -8.34
CA ASP A 201 -0.79 -7.75 -8.58
C ASP A 201 -1.75 -8.53 -7.67
N ARG A 202 -1.87 -9.85 -7.88
CA ARG A 202 -2.75 -10.75 -7.10
C ARG A 202 -2.53 -10.78 -5.59
N THR A 203 -1.40 -10.26 -5.11
CA THR A 203 -1.11 -10.14 -3.67
C THR A 203 -1.58 -8.81 -3.10
N GLY A 204 -2.07 -7.89 -3.93
CA GLY A 204 -2.45 -6.53 -3.54
C GLY A 204 -1.30 -5.53 -3.60
N GLN A 205 -0.07 -5.98 -3.91
CA GLN A 205 1.08 -5.11 -4.10
C GLN A 205 0.80 -4.12 -5.23
N VAL A 206 0.95 -2.83 -4.93
CA VAL A 206 0.83 -1.75 -5.91
C VAL A 206 1.98 -1.87 -6.90
N ILE A 207 1.67 -1.98 -8.18
CA ILE A 207 2.65 -1.99 -9.27
C ILE A 207 2.78 -0.59 -9.87
N TRP A 208 1.65 0.07 -10.07
CA TRP A 208 1.61 1.43 -10.60
C TRP A 208 0.35 2.14 -10.11
N GLY A 209 0.43 3.46 -9.98
CA GLY A 209 -0.75 4.28 -9.74
C GLY A 209 -0.46 5.74 -10.08
N SER A 210 -1.45 6.43 -10.63
CA SER A 210 -1.39 7.86 -10.89
C SER A 210 -2.80 8.43 -11.07
N ASN A 211 -2.89 9.74 -11.23
CA ASN A 211 -4.15 10.44 -11.43
C ASN A 211 -3.97 11.62 -12.40
N THR A 212 -5.08 12.19 -12.86
CA THR A 212 -5.05 13.34 -13.77
C THR A 212 -4.61 14.64 -13.10
N TRP A 213 -4.49 14.68 -11.77
CA TRP A 213 -3.92 15.82 -11.05
C TRP A 213 -2.41 15.90 -11.28
N HIS A 214 -1.70 14.78 -11.06
CA HIS A 214 -0.26 14.69 -11.27
C HIS A 214 0.13 14.93 -12.74
N THR A 215 -0.76 14.61 -13.69
CA THR A 215 -0.53 14.87 -15.12
C THR A 215 -1.03 16.23 -15.60
N LYS A 216 -1.63 17.05 -14.71
CA LYS A 216 -2.22 18.37 -15.01
C LYS A 216 -3.35 18.32 -16.07
N GLN A 217 -4.13 17.23 -16.06
CA GLN A 217 -5.25 16.96 -16.98
C GLN A 217 -6.59 16.88 -16.23
N ILE A 218 -6.75 17.69 -15.19
CA ILE A 218 -7.99 17.78 -14.43
C ILE A 218 -9.14 18.29 -15.32
N ILE A 219 -10.37 17.88 -15.01
CA ILE A 219 -11.57 18.43 -15.64
C ILE A 219 -12.17 19.45 -14.69
N GLU A 220 -12.29 20.70 -15.14
CA GLU A 220 -12.91 21.76 -14.36
C GLU A 220 -14.39 21.93 -14.72
N ASN A 221 -15.20 22.17 -13.70
CA ASN A 221 -16.61 22.52 -13.80
C ASN A 221 -17.48 21.56 -14.65
N PRO A 222 -17.34 20.21 -14.57
CA PRO A 222 -18.21 19.31 -15.31
C PRO A 222 -19.67 19.45 -14.82
N ARG A 223 -20.60 19.39 -15.75
CA ARG A 223 -22.02 19.69 -15.52
C ARG A 223 -22.87 18.43 -15.47
N SER A 224 -23.91 18.48 -14.64
CA SER A 224 -24.90 17.42 -14.52
C SER A 224 -25.45 16.99 -15.88
N GLY A 225 -25.52 15.67 -16.10
CA GLY A 225 -25.98 15.06 -17.35
C GLY A 225 -24.88 14.88 -18.40
N GLN A 226 -23.68 15.45 -18.20
CA GLN A 226 -22.54 15.18 -19.08
C GLN A 226 -22.02 13.75 -18.89
N VAL A 227 -21.41 13.25 -19.96
CA VAL A 227 -20.67 11.98 -19.94
C VAL A 227 -19.25 12.27 -20.39
N LEU A 228 -18.30 11.83 -19.57
CA LEU A 228 -16.88 11.91 -19.86
C LEU A 228 -16.39 10.52 -20.29
N LEU A 229 -15.61 10.48 -21.36
CA LEU A 229 -14.86 9.31 -21.79
C LEU A 229 -13.41 9.50 -21.39
N SER A 230 -12.92 8.63 -20.50
CA SER A 230 -11.51 8.60 -20.11
C SER A 230 -10.81 7.45 -20.83
N THR A 231 -9.58 7.69 -21.28
CA THR A 231 -8.73 6.67 -21.88
C THR A 231 -7.31 6.82 -21.35
N LEU A 232 -6.85 5.85 -20.58
CA LEU A 232 -5.47 5.73 -20.14
C LEU A 232 -4.75 4.76 -21.10
N ARG A 233 -3.74 5.25 -21.81
CA ARG A 233 -2.90 4.45 -22.70
C ARG A 233 -1.58 4.12 -22.02
N PHE A 234 -1.12 2.89 -22.16
CA PHE A 234 0.17 2.47 -21.62
C PHE A 234 0.76 1.31 -22.43
N ASN A 235 2.08 1.20 -22.39
CA ASN A 235 2.78 0.01 -22.85
C ASN A 235 2.84 -0.98 -21.68
N CYS A 236 2.38 -2.22 -21.91
CA CYS A 236 2.31 -3.27 -20.90
C CYS A 236 3.70 -3.84 -20.59
N ALA A 237 4.51 -3.12 -19.81
CA ALA A 237 5.78 -3.62 -19.31
C ALA A 237 5.62 -4.63 -18.15
N LEU A 238 4.46 -5.28 -18.00
CA LEU A 238 4.18 -6.20 -16.91
C LEU A 238 4.74 -7.60 -17.20
N GLY A 239 5.16 -8.28 -16.14
CA GLY A 239 5.57 -9.68 -16.18
C GLY A 239 4.39 -10.66 -16.24
N PRO A 240 4.64 -11.95 -16.47
CA PRO A 240 3.59 -12.96 -16.44
C PRO A 240 2.90 -13.02 -15.08
N GLY A 241 1.57 -12.92 -15.05
CA GLY A 241 0.80 -12.93 -13.81
C GLY A 241 -0.60 -12.32 -13.93
N SER A 242 -1.34 -12.30 -12.82
CA SER A 242 -2.68 -11.70 -12.75
C SER A 242 -2.62 -10.33 -12.09
N TYR A 243 -3.30 -9.36 -12.69
CA TYR A 243 -3.31 -7.96 -12.29
C TYR A 243 -4.73 -7.41 -12.20
N ALA A 244 -4.93 -6.45 -11.32
CA ALA A 244 -6.19 -5.76 -11.16
C ALA A 244 -6.03 -4.24 -11.26
N VAL A 245 -7.00 -3.60 -11.91
CA VAL A 245 -7.12 -2.15 -12.02
C VAL A 245 -8.20 -1.67 -11.06
N SER A 246 -7.80 -0.82 -10.12
CA SER A 246 -8.71 0.03 -9.34
C SER A 246 -8.84 1.40 -9.99
N PHE A 247 -9.99 2.02 -9.78
CA PHE A 247 -10.33 3.31 -10.37
C PHE A 247 -10.95 4.24 -9.32
N GLY A 248 -10.62 5.52 -9.38
CA GLY A 248 -11.14 6.53 -8.46
C GLY A 248 -11.51 7.84 -9.14
N LEU A 249 -12.65 8.41 -8.75
CA LEU A 249 -13.09 9.77 -9.05
C LEU A 249 -13.09 10.57 -7.77
N HIS A 250 -12.39 11.70 -7.76
CA HIS A 250 -12.23 12.54 -6.57
C HIS A 250 -12.05 14.00 -6.96
N ARG A 251 -12.20 14.90 -5.99
CA ARG A 251 -12.10 16.34 -6.22
C ARG A 251 -10.67 16.83 -6.37
N ASP A 252 -9.76 16.40 -5.50
CA ASP A 252 -8.40 16.94 -5.35
C ASP A 252 -7.33 15.83 -5.38
N ASP A 253 -6.04 16.15 -5.32
CA ASP A 253 -4.93 15.20 -5.54
C ASP A 253 -5.02 13.85 -4.79
N THR A 254 -5.60 13.85 -3.58
CA THR A 254 -5.69 12.64 -2.74
C THR A 254 -7.12 12.19 -2.54
N HIS A 255 -7.29 10.89 -2.24
CA HIS A 255 -8.58 10.29 -1.91
C HIS A 255 -9.14 10.69 -0.52
N LEU A 256 -8.51 11.65 0.15
CA LEU A 256 -8.87 12.08 1.50
C LEU A 256 -10.02 13.09 1.50
N THR A 257 -10.23 13.81 0.39
CA THR A 257 -11.25 14.84 0.28
C THR A 257 -12.20 14.55 -0.87
N GLU A 258 -13.47 14.32 -0.53
CA GLU A 258 -14.62 14.17 -1.44
C GLU A 258 -14.40 13.16 -2.60
N VAL A 259 -14.60 11.88 -2.28
CA VAL A 259 -14.55 10.78 -3.26
C VAL A 259 -15.92 10.63 -3.93
N TYR A 260 -16.00 10.91 -5.22
CA TYR A 260 -17.23 10.78 -6.00
C TYR A 260 -17.59 9.32 -6.27
N HIS A 261 -16.61 8.52 -6.67
CA HIS A 261 -16.78 7.08 -6.88
C HIS A 261 -15.42 6.40 -6.92
N LYS A 262 -15.22 5.39 -6.09
CA LYS A 262 -14.05 4.52 -6.11
C LYS A 262 -14.49 3.07 -6.24
N VAL A 263 -13.79 2.35 -7.10
CA VAL A 263 -14.01 0.93 -7.35
C VAL A 263 -12.67 0.21 -7.34
N ASP A 264 -12.52 -0.69 -6.38
CA ASP A 264 -11.30 -1.48 -6.25
C ASP A 264 -11.40 -2.78 -7.05
N ASN A 265 -10.29 -3.13 -7.73
CA ASN A 265 -10.12 -4.35 -8.51
C ASN A 265 -11.24 -4.60 -9.54
N LYS A 266 -11.69 -3.53 -10.23
CA LYS A 266 -12.82 -3.61 -11.16
C LYS A 266 -12.48 -4.36 -12.45
N VAL A 267 -11.27 -4.16 -12.97
CA VAL A 267 -10.80 -4.83 -14.19
C VAL A 267 -9.69 -5.78 -13.78
N VAL A 268 -9.90 -7.08 -13.97
CA VAL A 268 -8.89 -8.12 -13.72
C VAL A 268 -8.45 -8.67 -15.07
N PHE A 269 -7.14 -8.80 -15.27
CA PHE A 269 -6.55 -9.34 -16.49
C PHE A 269 -5.26 -10.11 -16.19
N ASP A 270 -4.96 -11.08 -17.03
CA ASP A 270 -3.71 -11.84 -16.99
C ASP A 270 -2.72 -11.29 -18.00
N VAL A 271 -1.45 -11.37 -17.69
CA VAL A 271 -0.34 -11.05 -18.60
C VAL A 271 0.42 -12.32 -18.89
N VAL A 272 0.75 -12.54 -20.16
CA VAL A 272 1.59 -13.64 -20.62
C VAL A 272 2.82 -13.08 -21.36
N ASN A 273 3.94 -13.78 -21.25
CA ASN A 273 5.13 -13.48 -22.04
C ASN A 273 5.26 -14.51 -23.17
N THR A 274 5.04 -14.09 -24.41
CA THR A 274 5.24 -14.92 -25.61
C THR A 274 6.39 -14.44 -26.49
N ASP A 275 6.72 -13.14 -26.41
CA ASP A 275 7.54 -12.45 -27.41
C ASP A 275 8.90 -11.99 -26.86
N TYR A 276 9.13 -12.06 -25.55
CA TYR A 276 10.35 -11.62 -24.88
C TYR A 276 11.14 -12.79 -24.27
N PRO A 277 12.48 -12.66 -24.11
CA PRO A 277 13.28 -13.63 -23.36
C PRO A 277 12.71 -13.90 -21.97
N PHE A 278 13.02 -15.07 -21.40
CA PHE A 278 12.58 -15.40 -20.06
C PHE A 278 13.06 -14.37 -19.03
N PHE A 279 12.14 -13.92 -18.18
CA PHE A 279 12.43 -13.10 -17.01
C PHE A 279 11.49 -13.47 -15.87
N MET A 280 11.87 -13.09 -14.65
CA MET A 280 11.05 -13.23 -13.45
C MET A 280 10.74 -11.86 -12.87
N GLY A 281 9.61 -11.74 -12.18
CA GLY A 281 9.17 -10.50 -11.52
C GLY A 281 7.91 -9.91 -12.17
N THR A 282 7.49 -8.76 -11.67
CA THR A 282 6.24 -8.09 -12.07
C THR A 282 6.42 -7.10 -13.22
N THR A 283 7.67 -6.79 -13.59
CA THR A 283 8.00 -5.79 -14.61
C THR A 283 9.07 -6.33 -15.55
N TYR A 284 8.83 -6.21 -16.86
CA TYR A 284 9.83 -6.40 -17.90
C TYR A 284 10.80 -5.22 -17.94
N LEU A 285 12.10 -5.52 -17.81
CA LEU A 285 13.18 -4.56 -18.03
C LEU A 285 13.84 -4.90 -19.35
N ASN A 286 14.04 -3.89 -20.20
CA ASN A 286 14.77 -4.03 -21.46
C ASN A 286 16.29 -4.11 -21.20
N ALA A 287 16.72 -5.16 -20.50
CA ALA A 287 18.09 -5.35 -20.02
C ALA A 287 18.88 -6.32 -20.91
N THR A 288 20.19 -6.08 -21.02
CA THR A 288 21.14 -6.92 -21.78
C THR A 288 22.35 -7.25 -20.93
N PHE A 289 22.92 -8.45 -21.11
CA PHE A 289 24.18 -8.85 -20.46
C PHE A 289 25.37 -8.50 -21.35
N GLU A 290 26.37 -7.84 -20.78
CA GLU A 290 27.70 -7.66 -21.39
C GLU A 290 28.72 -8.48 -20.58
N LEU A 291 29.46 -9.37 -21.26
CA LEU A 291 30.40 -10.30 -20.63
C LEU A 291 31.79 -10.11 -21.23
N GLY A 292 32.79 -9.91 -20.38
CA GLY A 292 34.21 -9.88 -20.76
C GLY A 292 35.04 -10.73 -19.80
N LEU A 293 35.85 -11.64 -20.33
CA LEU A 293 36.83 -12.38 -19.52
C LEU A 293 38.04 -11.49 -19.30
N VAL A 294 38.41 -11.30 -18.03
CA VAL A 294 39.63 -10.56 -17.65
C VAL A 294 40.72 -11.58 -17.35
N SER A 295 41.88 -11.41 -17.98
CA SER A 295 43.10 -12.20 -17.77
C SER A 295 43.93 -11.66 -16.63
#